data_AF-A9IES5-F1
#
_entry.id   AF-A9IES5-F1
#
_cell.length_a   1.000
_cell.length_b   1.000
_cell.length_c   1.000
_cell.angle_alpha   90.00
_cell.angle_beta   90.00
_cell.angle_gamma   90.00
#
_symmetry.space_group_name_H-M   'P 1'
#
loop_
_entity.id
_entity.type
_entity.pdbx_description
1 polymer ?
#
loop_
_entity_poly.entity_id
_entity_poly.type
_entity_poly.pdbx_seq_one_letter_code
_entity_poly.pdbx_strand_id
1 'polypeptide(L)' 'MRVFADPLALTGLDRVERGEQRWQTLGMVDGYLLLLVAHTVLELNADNQSIEVIRIISARRADRKERRRYEQEIR' A
#
# COMPACT_ATOMS: atom_id res chain seq x y z
N MET A 1 -3.61 8.54 4.03
CA MET A 1 -4.61 7.46 4.18
C MET A 1 -5.62 7.38 3.03
N ARG A 2 -5.81 8.42 2.19
CA ARG A 2 -6.76 8.38 1.05
C ARG A 2 -6.43 7.37 -0.06
N VAL A 3 -5.17 6.94 -0.17
CA VAL A 3 -4.74 5.91 -1.13
C VAL A 3 -5.51 4.60 -0.97
N PHE A 4 -5.81 4.18 0.26
CA PHE A 4 -6.54 2.94 0.53
C PHE A 4 -8.04 3.04 0.26
N ALA A 5 -8.56 4.26 0.10
CA ALA A 5 -9.96 4.52 -0.22
C ALA A 5 -10.19 4.65 -1.73
N ASP A 6 -9.13 4.58 -2.54
CA ASP A 6 -9.23 4.55 -3.99
C ASP A 6 -9.85 3.21 -4.43
N PRO A 7 -11.01 3.21 -5.12
CA PRO A 7 -11.64 1.99 -5.60
C PRO A 7 -10.78 1.17 -6.57
N LEU A 8 -9.76 1.80 -7.16
CA LEU A 8 -8.85 1.19 -8.11
C LEU A 8 -7.47 0.91 -7.50
N ALA A 9 -7.35 1.01 -6.18
CA ALA A 9 -6.09 0.76 -5.48
C ALA A 9 -5.56 -0.65 -5.77
N LEU A 10 -4.30 -0.73 -6.23
CA LEU A 10 -3.62 -1.98 -6.48
C LEU A 10 -2.75 -2.33 -5.29
N THR A 11 -3.13 -3.36 -4.54
CA THR A 11 -2.40 -3.84 -3.37
C THR A 11 -1.74 -5.18 -3.66
N GLY A 12 -0.48 -5.33 -3.26
CA GLY A 12 0.24 -6.59 -3.39
C GLY A 12 1.32 -6.75 -2.32
N LEU A 13 1.62 -8.01 -1.98
CA LEU A 13 2.74 -8.35 -1.12
C LEU A 13 4.05 -8.03 -1.86
N ASP A 14 4.87 -7.15 -1.30
CA ASP A 14 6.18 -6.79 -1.85
C ASP A 14 7.24 -7.79 -1.37
N ARG A 15 7.34 -7.98 -0.05
CA ARG A 15 8.30 -8.92 0.55
C ARG A 15 7.90 -9.34 1.96
N VAL A 16 8.57 -10.37 2.48
CA VAL A 16 8.54 -10.73 3.90
C VAL A 16 9.92 -10.45 4.50
N GLU A 17 9.95 -9.67 5.58
CA GLU A 17 11.19 -9.25 6.24
C GLU A 17 11.14 -9.62 7.73
N ARG A 18 11.97 -10.57 8.16
CA ARG A 18 12.00 -11.07 9.56
C ARG A 18 10.62 -11.51 10.09
N GLY A 19 9.81 -12.11 9.22
CA GLY A 19 8.44 -12.54 9.54
C GLY A 19 7.37 -11.45 9.40
N GLU A 20 7.75 -10.20 9.16
CA GLU A 20 6.82 -9.11 8.85
C GLU A 20 6.46 -9.11 7.36
N GLN A 21 5.17 -9.18 7.03
CA GLN A 21 4.70 -8.99 5.67
C GLN A 21 4.65 -7.51 5.32
N ARG A 22 5.37 -7.12 4.27
CA ARG A 22 5.39 -5.76 3.73
C ARG A 22 4.61 -5.72 2.43
N TRP A 23 3.59 -4.90 2.44
CA TRP A 23 2.67 -4.68 1.34
C TRP A 23 2.96 -3.35 0.67
N GLN A 24 2.64 -3.27 -0.62
CA GLN A 24 2.61 -2.03 -1.35
C GLN A 24 1.22 -1.82 -1.94
N THR A 25 0.67 -0.61 -1.72
CA THR A 25 -0.56 -0.15 -2.34
C THR A 25 -0.25 1.03 -3.25
N LEU A 26 -0.63 0.90 -4.52
CA LEU A 26 -0.61 1.97 -5.51
C LEU A 26 -2.02 2.52 -5.68
N GLY A 27 -2.23 3.81 -5.44
CA GLY A 27 -3.57 4.41 -5.54
C GLY A 27 -3.56 5.93 -5.65
N MET A 28 -4.66 6.46 -6.19
CA MET A 28 -4.91 7.86 -6.46
C MET A 28 -5.44 8.59 -5.23
N VAL A 29 -4.85 9.73 -4.91
CA VAL A 29 -5.34 10.65 -3.87
C VAL A 29 -6.01 11.84 -4.54
N ASP A 30 -7.29 12.03 -4.20
CA ASP A 30 -8.12 13.16 -4.61
C ASP A 30 -8.14 13.41 -6.14
N GLY A 31 -7.87 12.38 -6.94
CA GLY A 31 -7.92 12.42 -8.41
C GLY A 31 -6.67 12.97 -9.11
N TYR A 32 -5.65 13.44 -8.39
CA TYR A 32 -4.48 14.10 -9.01
C TYR A 32 -3.12 13.52 -8.59
N LEU A 33 -3.01 12.84 -7.45
CA LEU A 33 -1.74 12.35 -6.94
C LEU A 33 -1.73 10.82 -6.80
N LEU A 34 -1.02 10.15 -7.71
CA LEU A 34 -0.78 8.71 -7.62
C LEU A 34 0.41 8.41 -6.69
N LEU A 35 0.17 7.65 -5.62
CA LEU A 35 1.16 7.28 -4.62
C LEU A 35 1.35 5.77 -4.57
N LEU A 36 2.60 5.35 -4.38
CA LEU A 36 2.94 4.04 -3.86
C LEU A 36 3.17 4.16 -2.35
N VAL A 37 2.41 3.40 -1.56
CA VAL A 37 2.51 3.35 -0.10
C VAL A 37 2.99 1.97 0.30
N ALA A 38 4.12 1.88 1.00
CA ALA A 38 4.56 0.64 1.65
C ALA A 38 3.99 0.59 3.06
N HIS A 39 3.37 -0.53 3.43
CA HIS A 39 2.72 -0.69 4.73
C HIS A 39 2.71 -2.14 5.23
N THR A 40 2.38 -2.33 6.50
CA THR A 40 1.98 -3.61 7.07
C THR A 40 0.45 -3.76 7.04
N VAL A 41 -0.05 -4.96 7.31
CA VAL A 41 -1.49 -5.23 7.53
C VAL A 41 -1.76 -5.90 8.88
N LEU A 42 -0.74 -6.51 9.47
CA LEU A 42 -0.80 -7.20 10.75
C LEU A 42 0.41 -6.81 11.59
N GLU A 43 0.17 -6.59 12.89
CA GLU A 43 1.21 -6.33 13.89
C GLU A 43 0.93 -7.08 15.17
N LEU A 44 1.98 -7.31 15.97
CA LEU A 44 1.82 -7.81 17.33
C LEU A 44 1.59 -6.65 18.29
N ASN A 45 0.53 -6.71 19.08
CA ASN A 45 0.30 -5.78 20.18
C ASN A 45 1.19 -6.12 21.39
N ALA A 46 1.04 -5.35 22.47
CA ALA A 46 1.81 -5.55 23.71
C ALA A 46 1.63 -6.94 24.35
N ASP A 47 0.51 -7.62 24.05
CA ASP A 47 0.17 -8.95 24.55
C ASP A 47 0.53 -10.07 23.56
N ASN A 48 1.39 -9.79 22.56
CA ASN A 48 1.77 -10.71 21.48
C ASN A 48 0.59 -11.24 20.64
N GLN A 49 -0.53 -10.52 20.61
CA GLN A 49 -1.67 -10.85 19.75
C GLN A 49 -1.55 -10.14 18.41
N SER A 50 -1.84 -10.87 17.33
CA SER A 50 -1.91 -10.30 15.99
C SER A 50 -3.13 -9.38 15.88
N ILE A 51 -2.90 -8.11 15.58
CA ILE A 51 -3.93 -7.10 15.33
C ILE A 51 -3.83 -6.58 13.90
N GLU A 52 -4.98 -6.28 13.28
CA GLU A 52 -5.02 -5.66 11.95
C GLU A 52 -4.69 -4.18 12.06
N VAL A 53 -3.51 -3.81 11.55
CA VAL A 53 -2.99 -2.43 11.59
C VAL A 53 -2.30 -2.12 10.28
N ILE A 54 -2.69 -1.00 9.66
CA ILE A 54 -1.96 -0.42 8.54
C ILE A 54 -0.93 0.57 9.07
N ARG A 55 0.30 0.11 9.32
CA ARG A 55 1.43 1.01 9.60
C ARG A 55 2.09 1.39 8.30
N ILE A 56 2.10 2.69 8.02
CA ILE A 56 2.82 3.24 6.87
C ILE A 56 4.32 3.18 7.17
N ILE A 57 5.06 2.47 6.31
CA ILE A 57 6.51 2.41 6.32
C ILE A 57 7.09 3.54 5.46
N SER A 58 6.51 3.74 4.27
CA SER A 58 6.86 4.85 3.39
C SER A 58 5.72 5.20 2.45
N ALA A 59 5.74 6.43 1.92
CA ALA A 59 4.85 6.87 0.87
C ALA A 59 5.64 7.75 -0.11
N ARG A 60 5.52 7.46 -1.41
CA ARG A 60 6.17 8.25 -2.46
C ARG A 60 5.28 8.39 -3.67
N ARG A 61 5.59 9.37 -4.51
CA ARG A 61 5.00 9.47 -5.85
C ARG A 61 5.29 8.18 -6.64
N ALA A 62 4.27 7.71 -7.34
CA ALA A 62 4.41 6.60 -8.26
C ALA A 62 5.34 6.98 -9.41
N ASP A 63 6.21 6.04 -9.79
CA ASP A 63 7.07 6.20 -10.94
C ASP A 63 6.31 5.99 -12.26
N ARG A 64 7.01 6.11 -13.39
CA ARG A 64 6.39 5.98 -14.72
C ARG A 64 5.87 4.57 -14.99
N LYS A 65 6.51 3.53 -14.45
CA LYS A 65 6.12 2.13 -14.66
C LYS A 65 4.89 1.79 -13.82
N GLU A 66 4.89 2.21 -12.56
CA GLU A 66 3.77 2.07 -11.63
C GLU A 66 2.54 2.80 -12.15
N ARG A 67 2.69 4.06 -12.61
CA ARG A 67 1.59 4.80 -13.22
C ARG A 67 0.95 4.04 -14.40
N ARG A 68 1.76 3.52 -15.31
CA ARG A 68 1.26 2.73 -16.45
C ARG A 68 0.49 1.48 -15.99
N ARG A 69 0.98 0.80 -14.95
CA ARG A 69 0.28 -0.37 -14.38
C ARG A 69 -1.08 0.01 -13.82
N TYR A 70 -1.17 1.11 -13.07
CA TYR A 70 -2.44 1.61 -12.54
C TYR A 70 -3.43 1.99 -13.65
N GLU A 71 -2.95 2.67 -14.70
CA GLU A 71 -3.77 3.06 -15.85
C GLU A 71 -4.29 1.87 -16.68
N GLN A 72 -3.65 0.71 -16.62
CA GLN A 72 -4.11 -0.50 -17.30
C GLN A 72 -5.35 -1.11 -16.64
N GLU A 73 -5.51 -0.95 -15.31
CA GLU A 73 -6.66 -1.46 -14.57
C GLU A 73 -7.88 -0.53 -14.64
N ILE A 74 -7.68 0.71 -15.11
CA ILE A 74 -8.78 1.65 -15.42
C ILE A 74 -9.50 1.28 -16.73
N ARG A 75 -8.88 0.45 -17.59
CA ARG A 75 -9.33 0.21 -18.97
C ARG A 75 -10.30 -0.95 -19.12
#